data_AF-X1N752-F1
#
_entry.id   AF-X1N752-F1
#
_cell.length_a   1.000
_cell.length_b   1.000
_cell.length_c   1.000
_cell.angle_alpha   90.00
_cell.angle_beta   90.00
_cell.angle_gamma   90.00
#
_symmetry.space_group_name_H-M   'P 1'
#
loop_
_entity.id
_entity.type
_entity.pdbx_description
1 polymer ?
#
loop_
_entity_poly.entity_id
_entity_poly.type
_entity_poly.pdbx_seq_one_letter_code
_entity_poly.pdbx_strand_id
1 'polypeptide(L)'
;AMIRDYLASYDYNLPLDDAAVDPDLPLVRRRLASLAASEGLDGGYYEAQEMAEAFLDAAREANAGIEEEDSPARVLLRDILDRDLAYQHELFDEVCQLPLADAAAHLAWLADLMKRRADMARPIAADLGYRH
;
A
#
# COMPACT_ATOMS: atom_id res chain seq x y z
N ALA A 1 -26.63 4.80 -20.89
CA ALA A 1 -27.45 3.93 -20.02
C ALA A 1 -26.58 2.77 -19.52
N MET A 2 -26.23 1.79 -20.37
CA MET A 2 -25.50 0.58 -19.95
C MET A 2 -24.17 0.79 -19.19
N ILE A 3 -23.30 1.70 -19.62
CA ILE A 3 -21.99 1.93 -18.96
C ILE A 3 -22.16 2.60 -17.58
N ARG A 4 -23.09 3.55 -17.44
CA ARG A 4 -23.34 4.21 -16.14
C ARG A 4 -23.83 3.22 -15.09
N ASP A 5 -24.76 2.36 -15.48
CA ASP A 5 -25.33 1.36 -14.57
C ASP A 5 -24.25 0.35 -14.12
N TYR A 6 -23.32 0.01 -15.01
CA TYR A 6 -22.16 -0.84 -14.70
C TYR A 6 -21.17 -0.18 -13.73
N LEU A 7 -20.81 1.08 -13.97
CA LEU A 7 -19.86 1.82 -13.12
C LEU A 7 -20.44 2.19 -11.75
N ALA A 8 -21.77 2.30 -11.63
CA ALA A 8 -22.43 2.55 -10.35
C ALA A 8 -22.23 1.41 -9.34
N SER A 9 -22.01 0.19 -9.82
CA SER A 9 -21.72 -1.00 -9.01
C SER A 9 -20.24 -1.41 -9.03
N TYR A 10 -19.35 -0.53 -9.49
CA TYR A 10 -17.93 -0.87 -9.60
C TYR A 10 -17.34 -1.16 -8.21
N ASP A 11 -16.72 -2.33 -8.10
CA ASP A 11 -16.00 -2.74 -6.92
C ASP A 11 -14.55 -2.24 -7.00
N TYR A 12 -14.23 -1.24 -6.18
CA TYR A 12 -12.87 -0.71 -6.08
C TYR A 12 -11.89 -1.70 -5.47
N ASN A 13 -12.37 -2.74 -4.79
CA ASN A 13 -11.52 -3.78 -4.21
C ASN A 13 -11.17 -4.89 -5.20
N LEU A 14 -11.81 -4.95 -6.38
CA LEU A 14 -11.56 -6.00 -7.36
C LEU A 14 -10.05 -6.26 -7.64
N PRO A 15 -9.18 -5.24 -7.81
CA PRO A 15 -7.75 -5.49 -8.00
C PRO A 15 -7.04 -6.10 -6.78
N LEU A 16 -7.52 -5.80 -5.58
CA LEU A 16 -6.99 -6.36 -4.32
C LEU A 16 -7.48 -7.79 -4.12
N ASP A 17 -8.76 -8.05 -4.40
CA ASP A 17 -9.35 -9.38 -4.31
C ASP A 17 -8.69 -10.36 -5.29
N ASP A 18 -8.48 -9.93 -6.53
CA ASP A 18 -7.73 -10.71 -7.54
C ASP A 18 -6.31 -11.01 -7.04
N ALA A 19 -5.61 -9.99 -6.52
CA ALA A 19 -4.26 -10.15 -6.01
C ALA A 19 -4.19 -11.03 -4.75
N ALA A 20 -5.23 -11.08 -3.91
CA ALA A 20 -5.26 -11.89 -2.70
C ALA A 20 -5.37 -13.40 -3.01
N VAL A 21 -6.03 -13.77 -4.10
CA VAL A 21 -6.25 -15.19 -4.48
C VAL A 21 -5.32 -15.70 -5.57
N ASP A 22 -4.53 -14.83 -6.21
CA ASP A 22 -3.62 -15.19 -7.30
C ASP A 22 -2.51 -16.17 -6.84
N PRO A 23 -2.50 -17.44 -7.29
CA PRO A 23 -1.51 -18.42 -6.87
C PRO A 23 -0.10 -18.11 -7.38
N ASP A 24 0.04 -17.29 -8.42
CA ASP A 24 1.33 -16.91 -9.00
C ASP A 24 1.98 -15.73 -8.24
N LEU A 25 1.23 -15.04 -7.36
CA LEU A 25 1.76 -14.00 -6.50
C LEU A 25 2.46 -14.56 -5.25
N PRO A 26 3.61 -13.98 -4.86
CA PRO A 26 4.24 -14.26 -3.56
C PRO A 26 3.24 -14.14 -2.41
N LEU A 27 3.33 -15.03 -1.42
CA LEU A 27 2.39 -15.07 -0.29
C LEU A 27 2.29 -13.73 0.44
N VAL A 28 3.42 -13.04 0.63
CA VAL A 28 3.48 -11.69 1.21
C VAL A 28 2.59 -10.71 0.45
N ARG A 29 2.62 -10.72 -0.89
CA ARG A 29 1.81 -9.81 -1.72
C ARG A 29 0.32 -10.12 -1.62
N ARG A 30 -0.06 -11.40 -1.56
CA ARG A 30 -1.44 -11.83 -1.34
C ARG A 30 -1.98 -11.35 0.01
N ARG A 31 -1.17 -11.48 1.06
CA ARG A 31 -1.53 -11.03 2.41
C ARG A 31 -1.62 -9.52 2.49
N LEU A 32 -0.65 -8.79 1.96
CA LEU A 32 -0.69 -7.34 1.83
C LEU A 32 -1.96 -6.86 1.10
N ALA A 33 -2.34 -7.51 0.00
CA ALA A 33 -3.58 -7.20 -0.70
C ALA A 33 -4.83 -7.47 0.17
N SER A 34 -4.82 -8.55 0.94
CA SER A 34 -5.91 -8.90 1.86
C SER A 34 -6.07 -7.87 2.98
N LEU A 35 -4.96 -7.38 3.55
CA LEU A 35 -4.96 -6.33 4.57
C LEU A 35 -5.53 -5.02 4.00
N ALA A 36 -5.05 -4.63 2.82
CA ALA A 36 -5.42 -3.37 2.18
C ALA A 36 -6.88 -3.28 1.70
N ALA A 37 -7.59 -4.41 1.58
CA ALA A 37 -8.98 -4.47 1.13
C ALA A 37 -9.96 -3.73 2.07
N SER A 38 -9.60 -3.59 3.35
CA SER A 38 -10.40 -2.89 4.36
C SER A 38 -10.17 -1.36 4.36
N GLU A 39 -9.15 -0.88 3.65
CA GLU A 39 -8.70 0.50 3.77
C GLU A 39 -9.38 1.46 2.81
N GLY A 40 -9.42 2.74 3.19
CA GLY A 40 -9.91 3.81 2.33
C GLY A 40 -9.05 4.00 1.07
N LEU A 41 -9.62 4.60 0.02
CA LEU A 41 -8.94 4.82 -1.27
C LEU A 41 -7.68 5.69 -1.12
N ASP A 42 -7.85 6.94 -0.69
CA ASP A 42 -6.74 7.88 -0.55
C ASP A 42 -5.88 7.55 0.68
N GLY A 43 -6.53 7.29 1.83
CA GLY A 43 -5.83 6.98 3.09
C GLY A 43 -4.93 5.75 2.96
N GLY A 44 -5.48 4.62 2.51
CA GLY A 44 -4.71 3.39 2.35
C GLY A 44 -3.62 3.50 1.29
N TYR A 45 -3.80 4.33 0.25
CA TYR A 45 -2.73 4.61 -0.71
C TYR A 45 -1.58 5.37 -0.06
N TYR A 46 -1.86 6.47 0.64
CA TYR A 46 -0.81 7.29 1.26
C TYR A 46 -0.10 6.54 2.39
N GLU A 47 -0.82 5.76 3.19
CA GLU A 47 -0.25 4.96 4.27
C GLU A 47 0.67 3.84 3.74
N ALA A 48 0.27 3.15 2.66
CA ALA A 48 1.11 2.15 2.01
C ALA A 48 2.34 2.78 1.32
N GLN A 49 2.18 3.96 0.69
CA GLN A 49 3.29 4.69 0.09
C GLN A 49 4.30 5.15 1.15
N GLU A 50 3.84 5.71 2.26
CA GLU A 50 4.72 6.16 3.34
C GLU A 50 5.55 5.01 3.91
N MET A 51 4.93 3.84 4.12
CA MET A 51 5.65 2.63 4.52
C MET A 51 6.68 2.19 3.47
N ALA A 52 6.33 2.21 2.18
CA ALA A 52 7.24 1.83 1.10
C ALA A 52 8.48 2.76 1.03
N GLU A 53 8.27 4.06 1.17
CA GLU A 53 9.34 5.07 1.18
C GLU A 53 10.26 4.90 2.39
N ALA A 54 9.70 4.69 3.58
CA ALA A 54 10.47 4.50 4.80
C ALA A 54 11.36 3.25 4.75
N PHE A 55 10.85 2.13 4.23
CA PHE A 55 11.67 0.91 4.02
C PHE A 55 12.72 1.09 2.93
N LEU A 56 12.42 1.86 1.88
CA LEU A 56 13.39 2.16 0.82
C LEU A 56 14.55 3.02 1.36
N ASP A 57 14.26 4.00 2.18
CA ASP A 57 15.29 4.83 2.81
C ASP A 57 16.14 4.02 3.80
N ALA A 58 15.52 3.13 4.58
CA ALA A 58 16.26 2.20 5.43
C ALA A 58 17.16 1.26 4.61
N ALA A 59 16.69 0.76 3.47
CA ALA A 59 17.50 -0.05 2.57
C ALA A 59 18.69 0.73 1.99
N ARG A 60 18.50 2.02 1.66
CA ARG A 60 19.58 2.90 1.17
C ARG A 60 20.64 3.13 2.23
N GLU A 61 20.24 3.39 3.47
CA GLU A 61 21.16 3.56 4.60
C GLU A 61 21.95 2.28 4.89
N ALA A 62 21.28 1.13 4.92
CA ALA A 62 21.94 -0.16 5.10
C ALA A 62 22.98 -0.43 4.01
N ASN A 63 22.66 -0.13 2.74
CA ASN A 63 23.61 -0.26 1.64
C ASN A 63 24.79 0.71 1.73
N ALA A 64 24.62 1.86 2.39
CA ALA A 64 25.67 2.81 2.67
C ALA A 64 26.50 2.47 3.93
N GLY A 65 26.15 1.39 4.65
CA GLY A 65 26.80 0.99 5.89
C GLY A 65 26.47 1.89 7.09
N ILE A 66 25.31 2.58 7.05
CA ILE A 66 24.81 3.38 8.16
C ILE A 66 24.03 2.46 9.10
N GLU A 67 24.55 2.26 10.31
CA GLU A 67 24.00 1.31 11.29
C GLU A 67 23.47 1.99 12.57
N GLU A 68 23.62 3.31 12.68
CA GLU A 68 23.21 4.12 13.83
C GLU A 68 21.71 3.95 14.14
N GLU A 69 21.34 3.74 15.41
CA GLU A 69 19.94 3.51 15.81
C GLU A 69 19.04 4.73 15.60
N ASP A 70 19.63 5.92 15.58
CA ASP A 70 18.99 7.22 15.35
C ASP A 70 19.23 7.76 13.94
N SER A 71 19.60 6.88 12.99
CA SER A 71 19.69 7.26 11.59
C SER A 71 18.34 7.80 11.06
N PRO A 72 18.35 8.75 10.11
CA PRO A 72 17.14 9.36 9.59
C PRO A 72 16.04 8.36 9.17
N ALA A 73 16.38 7.26 8.49
CA ALA A 73 15.38 6.29 8.08
C ALA A 73 14.80 5.48 9.25
N ARG A 74 15.60 5.16 10.28
CA ARG A 74 15.11 4.47 11.48
C ARG A 74 14.22 5.37 12.34
N VAL A 75 14.58 6.66 12.45
CA VAL A 75 13.74 7.66 13.10
C VAL A 75 12.40 7.76 12.35
N LEU A 76 12.42 7.87 11.02
CA LEU A 76 11.20 7.92 10.22
C LEU A 76 10.30 6.68 10.41
N LEU A 77 10.87 5.48 10.35
CA LEU A 77 10.12 4.24 10.59
C LEU A 77 9.49 4.22 11.99
N ARG A 78 10.23 4.64 13.02
CA ARG A 78 9.68 4.74 14.38
C ARG A 78 8.57 5.79 14.46
N ASP A 79 8.77 6.96 13.86
CA ASP A 79 7.79 8.05 13.84
C ASP A 79 6.51 7.65 13.10
N ILE A 80 6.57 6.74 12.13
CA ILE A 80 5.39 6.17 11.47
C ILE A 80 4.66 5.23 12.43
N LEU A 81 5.37 4.29 13.04
CA LEU A 81 4.78 3.30 13.95
C LEU A 81 4.22 3.95 15.23
N ASP A 82 4.81 5.04 15.71
CA ASP A 82 4.35 5.77 16.90
C ASP A 82 3.01 6.49 16.70
N ARG A 83 2.52 6.64 15.45
CA ARG A 83 1.20 7.24 15.15
C ARG A 83 0.02 6.31 15.44
N ASP A 84 0.30 5.05 15.78
CA ASP A 84 -0.70 4.02 16.14
C ASP A 84 -1.75 3.81 15.03
N LEU A 85 -1.33 3.85 13.77
CA LEU A 85 -2.17 3.55 12.62
C LEU A 85 -2.18 2.04 12.37
N ALA A 86 -3.30 1.40 12.68
CA ALA A 86 -3.45 -0.06 12.64
C ALA A 86 -2.98 -0.69 11.31
N TYR A 87 -3.35 -0.08 10.18
CA TYR A 87 -2.96 -0.57 8.86
C TYR A 87 -1.43 -0.54 8.66
N GLN A 88 -0.75 0.54 9.03
CA GLN A 88 0.72 0.62 8.90
C GLN A 88 1.44 -0.38 9.82
N HIS A 89 0.88 -0.68 11.00
CA HIS A 89 1.39 -1.76 11.86
C HIS A 89 1.23 -3.14 11.21
N GLU A 90 0.06 -3.43 10.65
CA GLU A 90 -0.16 -4.71 9.94
C GLU A 90 0.75 -4.86 8.71
N LEU A 91 0.95 -3.77 7.96
CA LEU A 91 1.92 -3.72 6.86
C LEU A 91 3.34 -4.00 7.34
N PHE A 92 3.74 -3.39 8.46
CA PHE A 92 5.06 -3.59 9.06
C PHE A 92 5.25 -5.05 9.47
N ASP A 93 4.30 -5.61 10.22
CA ASP A 93 4.35 -6.99 10.71
C ASP A 93 4.49 -8.01 9.58
N GLU A 94 3.82 -7.76 8.44
CA GLU A 94 3.89 -8.66 7.28
C GLU A 94 5.27 -8.65 6.60
N VAL A 95 6.06 -7.57 6.70
CA VAL A 95 7.33 -7.42 5.96
C VAL A 95 8.58 -7.30 6.83
N CYS A 96 8.46 -7.10 8.15
CA CYS A 96 9.59 -6.75 9.02
C CYS A 96 10.68 -7.83 9.14
N GLN A 97 10.36 -9.08 8.78
CA GLN A 97 11.31 -10.20 8.77
C GLN A 97 12.02 -10.37 7.41
N LEU A 98 11.68 -9.56 6.42
CA LEU A 98 12.29 -9.60 5.08
C LEU A 98 13.52 -8.68 5.04
N PRO A 99 14.46 -8.92 4.11
CA PRO A 99 15.47 -7.93 3.77
C PRO A 99 14.83 -6.58 3.42
N LEU A 100 15.41 -5.47 3.88
CA LEU A 100 14.83 -4.12 3.71
C LEU A 100 14.47 -3.80 2.25
N ALA A 101 15.33 -4.19 1.31
CA ALA A 101 15.07 -4.00 -0.12
C ALA A 101 13.88 -4.81 -0.64
N ASP A 102 13.68 -6.04 -0.15
CA ASP A 102 12.56 -6.90 -0.53
C ASP A 102 11.25 -6.38 0.09
N ALA A 103 11.28 -5.99 1.37
CA ALA A 103 10.16 -5.34 2.05
C ALA A 103 9.71 -4.08 1.30
N ALA A 104 10.65 -3.20 0.95
CA ALA A 104 10.38 -2.00 0.15
C ALA A 104 9.76 -2.35 -1.20
N ALA A 105 10.25 -3.39 -1.89
CA ALA A 105 9.71 -3.81 -3.19
C ALA A 105 8.28 -4.40 -3.10
N HIS A 106 7.93 -5.06 -1.99
CA HIS A 106 6.57 -5.55 -1.75
C HIS A 106 5.61 -4.42 -1.39
N LEU A 107 6.03 -3.50 -0.53
CA LEU A 107 5.23 -2.32 -0.16
C LEU A 107 5.04 -1.37 -1.35
N ALA A 108 6.07 -1.14 -2.16
CA ALA A 108 5.96 -0.32 -3.37
C ALA A 108 4.99 -0.93 -4.40
N TRP A 109 4.98 -2.26 -4.52
CA TRP A 109 3.98 -2.96 -5.32
C TRP A 109 2.56 -2.74 -4.78
N LEU A 110 2.36 -2.82 -3.46
CA LEU A 110 1.07 -2.58 -2.84
C LEU A 110 0.62 -1.12 -3.04
N ALA A 111 1.52 -0.15 -2.84
CA ALA A 111 1.24 1.25 -3.04
C ALA A 111 0.82 1.55 -4.49
N ASP A 112 1.44 0.92 -5.49
CA ASP A 112 1.02 1.04 -6.90
C ASP A 112 -0.38 0.42 -7.14
N LEU A 113 -0.67 -0.72 -6.52
CA LEU A 113 -1.99 -1.34 -6.61
C LEU A 113 -3.09 -0.47 -5.96
N MET A 114 -2.81 0.08 -4.78
CA MET A 114 -3.69 1.02 -4.07
C MET A 114 -3.88 2.33 -4.83
N LYS A 115 -2.83 2.84 -5.47
CA LYS A 115 -2.91 4.00 -6.35
C LYS A 115 -3.87 3.75 -7.51
N ARG A 116 -3.74 2.61 -8.20
CA ARG A 116 -4.66 2.24 -9.30
C ARG A 116 -6.10 2.15 -8.82
N ARG A 117 -6.32 1.57 -7.63
CA ARG A 117 -7.62 1.52 -6.95
C ARG A 117 -8.19 2.92 -6.68
N ALA A 118 -7.39 3.84 -6.14
CA ALA A 118 -7.81 5.22 -5.89
C ALA A 118 -8.04 6.02 -7.19
N ASP A 119 -7.17 5.86 -8.18
CA ASP A 119 -7.26 6.55 -9.47
C ASP A 119 -8.52 6.17 -10.26
N MET A 120 -9.09 4.97 -10.04
CA MET A 120 -10.38 4.56 -10.62
C MET A 120 -11.58 5.36 -10.11
N ALA A 121 -11.49 6.02 -8.95
CA ALA A 121 -12.61 6.80 -8.41
C ALA A 121 -12.94 8.04 -9.23
N ARG A 122 -11.91 8.72 -9.77
CA ARG A 122 -12.07 9.94 -10.58
C ARG A 122 -12.85 9.72 -11.88
N PRO A 123 -12.51 8.74 -12.75
CA PRO A 123 -13.28 8.49 -13.97
C PRO A 123 -14.71 8.01 -13.67
N ILE A 124 -14.90 7.20 -12.61
CA ILE A 124 -16.23 6.74 -12.22
C ILE A 124 -17.11 7.91 -11.75
N ALA A 125 -16.58 8.81 -10.91
CA ALA A 125 -17.29 10.00 -10.47
C ALA A 125 -17.67 10.91 -11.64
N ALA A 126 -16.75 11.12 -12.59
CA ALA A 126 -16.99 11.92 -13.80
C ALA A 126 -18.12 11.34 -14.65
N ASP A 127 -18.13 10.02 -14.87
CA ASP A 127 -19.16 9.35 -15.66
C ASP A 127 -20.52 9.30 -14.96
N LEU A 128 -20.54 9.12 -13.63
CA LEU A 128 -21.77 9.12 -12.83
C LEU A 128 -22.34 10.53 -12.59
N GLY A 129 -21.56 11.59 -12.88
CA GLY A 129 -21.99 12.98 -12.72
C GLY A 129 -21.90 13.50 -11.29
N TYR A 130 -21.10 12.85 -10.44
CA TYR A 130 -20.77 13.37 -9.11
C TYR A 130 -19.73 14.50 -9.26
N ARG A 131 -20.02 15.66 -8.68
CA ARG A 131 -19.02 16.72 -8.46
C ARG A 131 -18.48 16.54 -7.05
N HIS A 132 -17.17 16.31 -6.94
CA HIS A 132 -16.43 16.43 -5.68
C HIS A 132 -16.40 17.88 -5.22
#